data_AF-A0A1Q5SJW5-F1
#
_entry.id   AF-A0A1Q5SJW5-F1
#
_cell.length_a   1.000
_cell.length_b   1.000
_cell.length_c   1.000
_cell.angle_alpha   90.00
_cell.angle_beta   90.00
_cell.angle_gamma   90.00
#
_symmetry.space_group_name_H-M   'P 1'
#
loop_
_entity.id
_entity.type
_entity.pdbx_description
1 polymer ?
#
loop_
_entity_poly.entity_id
_entity_poly.type
_entity_poly.pdbx_seq_one_letter_code
_entity_poly.pdbx_strand_id
1 'polypeptide(L)'
;MTLPTQPVGEFTVASGIRPKIANIDFDLGVTYFAYPGEKLPGLTNGINYWEAAIRGDKNIGESFRVAAGYAYSPNVSNTGAWSQYVAAGLGYDVPNRLLPKNLSVSFTTATGYFWFGNQAPQLGGFPLPAYLNWHAGVTFTYKAFNLDLRYYDTNLSKENCFVLTGDPNARPGGSVNPNTNPAGLVSNWCSATVVAKAWFAF
;
A
#
# COMPACT_ATOMS: atom_id res chain seq x y z
N MET A 1 -16.03 -7.03 17.45
CA MET A 1 -16.21 -6.70 16.04
C MET A 1 -15.77 -7.90 15.24
N THR A 2 -16.68 -8.56 14.54
CA THR A 2 -16.37 -9.78 13.77
C THR A 2 -15.97 -9.35 12.36
N LEU A 3 -14.80 -9.79 11.88
CA LEU A 3 -14.39 -9.49 10.51
C LEU A 3 -15.33 -10.18 9.51
N PRO A 4 -15.68 -9.53 8.38
CA PRO A 4 -16.65 -10.06 7.41
C PRO A 4 -16.28 -11.44 6.87
N THR A 5 -14.98 -11.70 6.69
CA THR A 5 -14.46 -12.92 6.09
C THR A 5 -13.87 -13.89 7.12
N GLN A 6 -13.86 -13.51 8.41
CA GLN A 6 -13.44 -14.34 9.55
C GLN A 6 -12.13 -15.16 9.36
N PRO A 7 -11.02 -14.58 8.87
CA PRO A 7 -9.75 -15.30 8.85
C PRO A 7 -9.23 -15.49 10.29
N VAL A 8 -8.44 -16.54 10.51
CA VAL A 8 -7.74 -16.77 11.79
C VAL A 8 -6.65 -15.71 12.02
N GLY A 9 -6.09 -15.19 10.92
CA GLY A 9 -5.11 -14.11 10.90
C GLY A 9 -4.60 -13.89 9.48
N GLU A 10 -3.79 -12.86 9.29
CA GLU A 10 -2.96 -12.69 8.11
C GLU A 10 -1.55 -13.18 8.45
N PHE A 11 -1.03 -14.10 7.64
CA PHE A 11 0.33 -14.61 7.75
C PHE A 11 1.11 -14.20 6.50
N THR A 12 2.12 -13.37 6.72
CA THR A 12 2.95 -12.83 5.63
C THR A 12 4.32 -13.48 5.66
N VAL A 13 4.66 -14.20 4.60
CA VAL A 13 5.96 -14.86 4.42
C VAL A 13 6.70 -14.15 3.30
N ALA A 14 7.81 -13.50 3.64
CA ALA A 14 8.65 -12.79 2.68
C ALA A 14 10.03 -13.43 2.57
N SER A 15 10.55 -13.49 1.36
CA SER A 15 11.94 -13.88 1.07
C SER A 15 12.53 -12.92 0.04
N GLY A 16 13.82 -12.63 0.14
CA GLY A 16 14.44 -11.65 -0.73
C GLY A 16 15.95 -11.49 -0.50
N ILE A 17 16.56 -10.68 -1.36
CA ILE A 17 17.97 -10.30 -1.29
C ILE A 17 18.11 -8.78 -1.38
N ARG A 18 19.16 -8.24 -0.76
CA ARG A 18 19.44 -6.80 -0.76
C ARG A 18 20.82 -6.48 -1.30
N PRO A 19 21.06 -6.63 -2.62
CA PRO A 19 22.35 -6.34 -3.19
C PRO A 19 22.57 -4.84 -3.29
N LYS A 20 23.82 -4.41 -3.12
CA LYS A 20 24.26 -3.07 -3.45
C LYS A 20 24.98 -3.10 -4.80
N ILE A 21 24.45 -2.38 -5.78
CA ILE A 21 25.05 -2.30 -7.12
C ILE A 21 25.41 -0.84 -7.37
N ALA A 22 26.72 -0.58 -7.53
CA ALA A 22 27.28 0.77 -7.52
C ALA A 22 26.86 1.56 -6.27
N ASN A 23 26.10 2.65 -6.45
CA ASN A 23 25.60 3.51 -5.36
C ASN A 23 24.09 3.41 -5.16
N ILE A 24 23.48 2.29 -5.57
CA ILE A 24 22.06 2.02 -5.38
C ILE A 24 21.94 0.77 -4.50
N ASP A 25 21.17 0.91 -3.43
CA ASP A 25 20.77 -0.18 -2.56
C ASP A 25 19.47 -0.77 -3.11
N PHE A 26 19.51 -2.03 -3.56
CA PHE A 26 18.34 -2.73 -4.09
C PHE A 26 17.71 -3.62 -3.03
N ASP A 27 16.39 -3.77 -3.08
CA ASP A 27 15.61 -4.77 -2.36
C ASP A 27 14.81 -5.57 -3.40
N LEU A 28 15.10 -6.86 -3.52
CA LEU A 28 14.44 -7.79 -4.42
C LEU A 28 13.75 -8.84 -3.57
N GLY A 29 12.43 -8.95 -3.67
CA GLY A 29 11.67 -9.83 -2.78
C GLY A 29 10.43 -10.44 -3.41
N VAL A 30 10.00 -11.53 -2.81
CA VAL A 30 8.71 -12.17 -3.03
C VAL A 30 8.02 -12.30 -1.68
N THR A 31 6.76 -11.89 -1.62
CA THR A 31 5.91 -11.96 -0.43
C THR A 31 4.69 -12.81 -0.74
N TYR A 32 4.37 -13.74 0.14
CA TYR A 32 3.14 -14.54 0.12
C TYR A 32 2.26 -14.16 1.31
N PHE A 33 0.98 -13.88 1.06
CA PHE A 33 -0.02 -13.54 2.05
C PHE A 33 -1.00 -14.71 2.21
N ALA A 34 -1.10 -15.24 3.43
CA ALA A 34 -1.97 -16.36 3.77
C ALA A 34 -3.06 -15.95 4.76
N TYR A 35 -4.29 -16.33 4.48
CA TYR A 35 -5.49 -16.04 5.27
C TYR A 35 -6.19 -17.35 5.65
N PRO A 36 -5.60 -18.16 6.55
CA PRO A 36 -6.16 -19.46 6.90
C PRO A 36 -7.50 -19.32 7.63
N GLY A 37 -8.43 -20.21 7.28
CA GLY A 37 -9.77 -20.24 7.88
C GLY A 37 -10.69 -19.12 7.42
N GLU A 38 -10.30 -18.33 6.43
CA GLU A 38 -11.18 -17.36 5.81
C GLU A 38 -12.43 -18.03 5.23
N LYS A 39 -13.59 -17.46 5.55
CA LYS A 39 -14.91 -18.03 5.30
C LYS A 39 -15.67 -17.34 4.18
N LEU A 40 -15.05 -16.59 3.27
CA LEU A 40 -15.70 -16.19 2.03
C LEU A 40 -15.88 -17.43 1.13
N PRO A 41 -17.06 -18.07 1.09
CA PRO A 41 -17.22 -19.36 0.43
C PRO A 41 -17.49 -19.15 -1.06
N GLY A 42 -16.80 -19.92 -1.90
CA GLY A 42 -17.34 -20.31 -3.21
C GLY A 42 -16.97 -19.48 -4.44
N LEU A 43 -16.27 -18.34 -4.31
CA LEU A 43 -15.86 -17.55 -5.50
C LEU A 43 -14.36 -17.67 -5.83
N THR A 44 -13.47 -17.70 -4.82
CA THR A 44 -12.02 -17.71 -5.04
C THR A 44 -11.24 -18.79 -4.26
N ASN A 45 -11.86 -19.59 -3.39
CA ASN A 45 -11.14 -20.45 -2.43
C ASN A 45 -10.16 -19.68 -1.50
N GLY A 46 -10.60 -18.52 -0.99
CA GLY A 46 -9.84 -17.63 -0.09
C GLY A 46 -9.18 -16.45 -0.83
N ILE A 47 -8.50 -15.56 -0.12
CA ILE A 47 -7.82 -14.38 -0.70
C ILE A 47 -6.29 -14.49 -0.74
N ASN A 48 -5.73 -15.69 -0.59
CA ASN A 48 -4.28 -15.91 -0.61
C ASN A 48 -3.66 -15.46 -1.93
N TYR A 49 -2.54 -14.75 -1.88
CA TYR A 49 -1.83 -14.31 -3.08
C TYR A 49 -0.34 -14.08 -2.79
N TRP A 50 0.42 -13.86 -3.85
CA TRP A 50 1.81 -13.45 -3.75
C TRP A 50 2.10 -12.26 -4.65
N GLU A 51 3.14 -11.52 -4.28
CA GLU A 51 3.70 -10.43 -5.08
C GLU A 51 5.21 -10.55 -5.15
N ALA A 52 5.79 -10.19 -6.29
CA ALA A 52 7.22 -9.92 -6.41
C ALA A 52 7.42 -8.41 -6.47
N ALA A 53 8.48 -7.93 -5.82
CA ALA A 53 8.83 -6.53 -5.78
C ALA A 53 10.33 -6.32 -6.03
N ILE A 54 10.64 -5.24 -6.74
CA ILE A 54 11.96 -4.65 -6.84
C ILE A 54 11.87 -3.21 -6.35
N ARG A 55 12.80 -2.82 -5.48
CA ARG A 55 12.97 -1.45 -5.02
C ARG A 55 14.43 -1.07 -5.11
N GLY A 56 14.69 0.17 -5.50
CA GLY A 56 16.02 0.77 -5.48
C GLY A 56 15.98 2.07 -4.70
N ASP A 57 16.98 2.28 -3.85
CA ASP A 57 17.16 3.49 -3.06
C ASP A 57 18.57 4.06 -3.28
N LYS A 58 18.68 5.38 -3.35
CA LYS A 58 19.95 6.07 -3.53
C LYS A 58 19.98 7.38 -2.75
N ASN A 59 21.06 7.58 -2.00
CA ASN A 59 21.35 8.88 -1.39
C ASN A 59 22.02 9.81 -2.42
N ILE A 60 21.59 11.07 -2.42
CA ILE A 60 22.12 12.17 -3.23
C ILE A 60 22.70 13.20 -2.26
N GLY A 61 24.03 13.22 -2.16
CA GLY A 61 24.71 13.99 -1.13
C GLY A 61 24.35 13.48 0.28
N GLU A 62 24.36 14.39 1.25
CA GLU A 62 24.14 14.07 2.66
C GLU A 62 22.68 14.20 3.11
N SER A 63 21.82 14.86 2.32
CA SER A 63 20.47 15.23 2.77
C SER A 63 19.35 14.67 1.92
N PHE A 64 19.58 14.27 0.67
CA PHE A 64 18.50 13.77 -0.17
C PHE A 64 18.58 12.27 -0.37
N ARG A 65 17.43 11.62 -0.40
CA ARG A 65 17.28 10.22 -0.77
C ARG A 65 16.21 10.10 -1.85
N VAL A 66 16.50 9.38 -2.92
CA VAL A 66 15.49 9.02 -3.92
C VAL A 66 15.25 7.53 -3.88
N ALA A 67 14.01 7.13 -4.13
CA ALA A 67 13.61 5.74 -4.19
C ALA A 67 12.68 5.51 -5.37
N ALA A 68 12.78 4.34 -5.99
CA ALA A 68 11.82 3.87 -6.98
C ALA A 68 11.54 2.39 -6.73
N GLY A 69 10.33 1.95 -7.08
CA GLY A 69 9.96 0.56 -6.93
C GLY A 69 8.93 0.11 -7.95
N TYR A 70 8.93 -1.18 -8.19
CA TYR A 70 7.93 -1.88 -8.98
C TYR A 70 7.51 -3.15 -8.25
N ALA A 71 6.21 -3.42 -8.21
CA ALA A 71 5.66 -4.67 -7.70
C ALA A 71 4.66 -5.26 -8.69
N TYR A 72 4.58 -6.59 -8.70
CA TYR A 72 3.68 -7.35 -9.54
C TYR A 72 3.05 -8.50 -8.75
N SER A 73 1.73 -8.65 -8.87
CA SER A 73 1.03 -9.86 -8.47
C SER A 73 0.29 -10.43 -9.67
N PRO A 74 0.39 -11.74 -9.97
CA PRO A 74 -0.40 -12.33 -11.05
C PRO A 74 -1.88 -12.47 -10.69
N ASN A 75 -2.22 -12.41 -9.41
CA ASN A 75 -3.56 -12.70 -8.91
C ASN A 75 -3.76 -12.00 -7.55
N VAL A 76 -3.94 -10.67 -7.57
CA VAL A 76 -4.01 -9.85 -6.35
C VAL A 76 -5.23 -10.25 -5.51
N SER A 77 -5.01 -10.52 -4.22
CA SER A 77 -6.05 -10.99 -3.29
C SER A 77 -6.89 -12.15 -3.80
N ASN A 78 -6.29 -13.00 -4.66
CA ASN A 78 -6.94 -14.11 -5.33
C ASN A 78 -8.17 -13.74 -6.20
N THR A 79 -8.24 -12.51 -6.70
CA THR A 79 -9.39 -12.01 -7.47
C THR A 79 -9.45 -12.48 -8.92
N GLY A 80 -8.40 -13.13 -9.42
CA GLY A 80 -8.14 -13.42 -10.83
C GLY A 80 -7.47 -12.26 -11.59
N ALA A 81 -7.46 -11.06 -11.02
CA ALA A 81 -6.80 -9.90 -11.64
C ALA A 81 -5.31 -9.88 -11.32
N TRP A 82 -4.47 -9.62 -12.32
CA TRP A 82 -3.09 -9.21 -12.06
C TRP A 82 -3.05 -7.78 -11.50
N SER A 83 -1.99 -7.42 -10.81
CA SER A 83 -1.69 -6.05 -10.38
C SER A 83 -0.26 -5.65 -10.76
N GLN A 84 -0.09 -4.39 -11.14
CA GLN A 84 1.20 -3.73 -11.30
C GLN A 84 1.20 -2.46 -10.49
N TYR A 85 2.29 -2.24 -9.76
CA TYR A 85 2.48 -1.02 -8.99
C TYR A 85 3.83 -0.42 -9.32
N VAL A 86 3.85 0.87 -9.66
CA VAL A 86 5.08 1.65 -9.79
C VAL A 86 5.03 2.77 -8.78
N ALA A 87 6.12 3.00 -8.06
CA ALA A 87 6.23 4.09 -7.11
C ALA A 87 7.57 4.81 -7.20
N ALA A 88 7.54 6.09 -6.85
CA ALA A 88 8.72 6.91 -6.69
C ALA A 88 8.61 7.75 -5.42
N GLY A 89 9.74 8.00 -4.75
CA GLY A 89 9.80 8.74 -3.51
C GLY A 89 11.02 9.61 -3.37
N LEU A 90 10.88 10.65 -2.56
CA LEU A 90 11.92 11.59 -2.17
C LEU A 90 11.93 11.72 -0.65
N GLY A 91 13.13 11.63 -0.08
CA GLY A 91 13.43 11.91 1.31
C GLY A 91 14.37 13.11 1.42
N TYR A 92 14.18 13.90 2.46
CA TYR A 92 15.05 14.99 2.85
C TYR A 92 15.35 14.92 4.35
N ASP A 93 16.61 14.65 4.69
CA ASP A 93 17.12 14.68 6.05
C ASP A 93 17.61 16.09 6.39
N VAL A 94 17.03 16.68 7.44
CA VAL A 94 17.41 18.02 7.88
C VAL A 94 18.83 17.96 8.47
N PRO A 95 19.77 18.80 8.00
CA PRO A 95 21.14 18.79 8.51
C PRO A 95 21.20 18.98 10.02
N ASN A 96 21.88 18.07 10.73
CA ASN A 96 21.99 18.07 12.18
C ASN A 96 22.50 19.38 12.79
N ARG A 97 23.27 20.17 12.02
CA ARG A 97 23.75 21.51 12.42
C ARG A 97 22.62 22.53 12.66
N LEU A 98 21.44 22.28 12.10
CA LEU A 98 20.25 23.13 12.23
C LEU A 98 19.31 22.65 13.34
N LEU A 99 19.61 21.51 13.97
CA LEU A 99 18.73 20.86 14.93
C LEU A 99 19.34 20.85 16.34
N PRO A 100 18.49 20.83 17.40
CA PRO A 100 18.94 20.55 18.76
C PRO A 100 19.69 19.22 18.85
N LYS A 101 20.59 19.12 19.84
CA LYS A 101 21.34 17.87 20.09
C LYS A 101 20.38 16.70 20.30
N ASN A 102 20.70 15.58 19.66
CA ASN A 102 19.94 14.32 19.68
C ASN A 102 18.56 14.36 19.02
N LEU A 103 18.22 15.44 18.30
CA LEU A 103 17.05 15.49 17.45
C LEU A 103 17.46 15.32 15.98
N SER A 104 16.85 14.37 15.31
CA SER A 104 16.86 14.26 13.85
C SER A 104 15.46 14.49 13.31
N VAL A 105 15.37 15.16 12.17
CA VAL A 105 14.10 15.41 11.46
C VAL A 105 14.28 15.01 10.01
N SER A 106 13.37 14.22 9.48
CA SER A 106 13.34 13.86 8.06
C SER A 106 11.95 14.05 7.47
N PHE A 107 11.91 14.53 6.25
CA PHE A 107 10.69 14.67 5.45
C PHE A 107 10.71 13.60 4.36
N THR A 108 9.57 12.95 4.13
CA THR A 108 9.44 11.97 3.06
C THR A 108 8.14 12.18 2.30
N THR A 109 8.20 12.04 0.99
CA THR A 109 7.01 11.99 0.13
C THR A 109 7.18 10.88 -0.88
N ALA A 110 6.10 10.21 -1.22
CA ALA A 110 6.09 9.25 -2.32
C ALA A 110 4.74 9.26 -3.02
N THR A 111 4.76 8.86 -4.28
CA THR A 111 3.57 8.65 -5.09
C THR A 111 3.71 7.32 -5.82
N GLY A 112 2.59 6.66 -6.07
CA GLY A 112 2.56 5.41 -6.79
C GLY A 112 1.27 5.24 -7.58
N TYR A 113 1.34 4.42 -8.60
CA TYR A 113 0.21 4.14 -9.49
C TYR A 113 0.01 2.64 -9.59
N PHE A 114 -1.23 2.22 -9.37
CA PHE A 114 -1.67 0.84 -9.54
C PHE A 114 -2.41 0.66 -10.87
N TRP A 115 -2.05 -0.38 -11.60
CA TRP A 115 -2.85 -0.96 -12.67
C TRP A 115 -3.32 -2.35 -12.27
N PHE A 116 -4.48 -2.73 -12.79
CA PHE A 116 -5.05 -4.04 -12.56
C PHE A 116 -5.62 -4.64 -13.83
N GLY A 117 -5.66 -5.97 -13.86
CA GLY A 117 -6.41 -6.74 -14.84
C GLY A 117 -7.88 -6.90 -14.49
N ASN A 118 -8.56 -7.75 -15.27
CA ASN A 118 -9.93 -8.16 -15.01
C ASN A 118 -9.98 -9.19 -13.89
N GLN A 119 -10.99 -9.09 -13.04
CA GLN A 119 -11.30 -10.13 -12.07
C GLN A 119 -11.77 -11.41 -12.78
N ALA A 120 -11.75 -12.54 -12.07
CA ALA A 120 -12.36 -13.77 -12.54
C ALA A 120 -13.86 -13.55 -12.86
N PRO A 121 -14.45 -14.26 -13.84
CA PRO A 121 -15.86 -14.09 -14.20
C PRO A 121 -16.83 -14.25 -13.02
N GLN A 122 -16.50 -15.11 -12.06
CA GLN A 122 -17.29 -15.36 -10.86
C GLN A 122 -17.34 -14.13 -9.93
N LEU A 123 -16.35 -13.24 -10.02
CA LEU A 123 -16.27 -11.98 -9.28
C LEU A 123 -16.77 -10.77 -10.09
N GLY A 124 -17.33 -11.00 -11.28
CA GLY A 124 -17.92 -9.95 -12.13
C GLY A 124 -17.15 -9.69 -13.43
N GLY A 125 -15.92 -10.20 -13.59
CA GLY A 125 -15.19 -10.17 -14.86
C GLY A 125 -14.73 -8.79 -15.35
N PHE A 126 -14.97 -7.73 -14.59
CA PHE A 126 -14.59 -6.36 -14.93
C PHE A 126 -13.19 -6.00 -14.40
N PRO A 127 -12.52 -4.98 -14.96
CA PRO A 127 -11.23 -4.51 -14.46
C PRO A 127 -11.36 -3.84 -13.10
N LEU A 128 -10.46 -4.16 -12.17
CA LEU A 128 -10.34 -3.41 -10.93
C LEU A 128 -9.89 -1.96 -11.21
N PRO A 129 -10.35 -0.97 -10.43
CA PRO A 129 -10.07 0.42 -10.71
C PRO A 129 -8.59 0.73 -10.48
N ALA A 130 -7.92 1.24 -11.51
CA ALA A 130 -6.58 1.81 -11.42
C ALA A 130 -6.61 3.12 -10.63
N TYR A 131 -5.56 3.40 -9.86
CA TYR A 131 -5.49 4.63 -9.07
C TYR A 131 -4.06 5.07 -8.77
N LEU A 132 -3.93 6.37 -8.52
CA LEU A 132 -2.74 7.01 -7.99
C LEU A 132 -2.91 7.19 -6.47
N ASN A 133 -1.94 6.76 -5.69
CA ASN A 133 -1.84 7.07 -4.27
C ASN A 133 -0.61 7.93 -4.00
N TRP A 134 -0.66 8.69 -2.90
CA TRP A 134 0.50 9.42 -2.43
C TRP A 134 0.49 9.55 -0.91
N HIS A 135 1.66 9.83 -0.37
CA HIS A 135 1.81 10.19 1.03
C HIS A 135 2.92 11.20 1.22
N ALA A 136 2.77 12.04 2.24
CA ALA A 136 3.81 12.96 2.69
C ALA A 136 3.86 12.92 4.21
N GLY A 137 5.05 12.90 4.78
CA GLY A 137 5.21 12.78 6.23
C GLY A 137 6.53 13.33 6.73
N VAL A 138 6.57 13.52 8.04
CA VAL A 138 7.72 13.95 8.80
C VAL A 138 8.00 12.94 9.90
N THR A 139 9.26 12.54 10.04
CA THR A 139 9.73 11.71 11.14
C THR A 139 10.63 12.54 12.05
N PHE A 140 10.32 12.52 13.35
CA PHE A 140 11.16 13.06 14.41
C PHE A 140 11.81 11.90 15.15
N THR A 141 13.13 11.92 15.27
CA THR A 141 13.87 10.95 16.07
C THR A 141 14.56 11.68 17.21
N TYR A 142 14.20 11.36 18.45
CA TYR A 142 14.86 11.84 19.64
C TYR A 142 15.46 10.68 20.42
N LYS A 143 16.79 10.54 20.34
CA LYS A 143 17.52 9.37 20.87
C LYS A 143 16.92 8.07 20.28
N ALA A 144 16.46 7.15 21.12
CA ALA A 144 15.82 5.90 20.72
C ALA A 144 14.37 6.05 20.27
N PHE A 145 13.70 7.16 20.59
CA PHE A 145 12.29 7.37 20.29
C PHE A 145 12.10 7.97 18.90
N ASN A 146 11.16 7.43 18.14
CA ASN A 146 10.78 7.90 16.81
C ASN A 146 9.29 8.20 16.77
N LEU A 147 8.92 9.30 16.12
CA LEU A 147 7.54 9.71 15.85
C LEU A 147 7.41 10.11 14.38
N ASP A 148 6.64 9.36 13.60
CA ASP A 148 6.26 9.67 12.21
C ASP A 148 4.82 10.19 12.18
N LEU A 149 4.63 11.35 11.56
CA LEU A 149 3.32 11.91 11.22
C LEU A 149 3.19 11.92 9.70
N ARG A 150 2.17 11.26 9.18
CA ARG A 150 2.06 11.01 7.75
C ARG A 150 0.65 11.15 7.23
N TYR A 151 0.51 11.99 6.20
CA TYR A 151 -0.69 12.11 5.39
C TYR A 151 -0.67 11.06 4.28
N TYR A 152 -1.80 10.40 4.05
CA TYR A 152 -2.05 9.48 2.94
C TYR A 152 -3.28 9.90 2.18
N ASP A 153 -3.27 9.75 0.85
CA ASP A 153 -4.40 10.06 -0.01
C ASP A 153 -4.30 9.36 -1.37
N THR A 154 -5.38 9.43 -2.16
CA THR A 154 -5.52 8.77 -3.44
C THR A 154 -6.52 9.52 -4.33
N ASN A 155 -6.37 9.37 -5.65
CA ASN A 155 -7.36 9.85 -6.61
C ASN A 155 -8.54 8.88 -6.80
N LEU A 156 -8.54 7.75 -6.08
CA LEU A 156 -9.60 6.75 -6.13
C LEU A 156 -10.90 7.35 -5.58
N SER A 157 -11.95 7.38 -6.40
CA SER A 157 -13.26 7.85 -5.95
C SER A 157 -13.84 6.93 -4.87
N LYS A 158 -14.83 7.40 -4.11
CA LYS A 158 -15.47 6.57 -3.08
C LYS A 158 -16.23 5.38 -3.65
N GLU A 159 -16.77 5.50 -4.86
CA GLU A 159 -17.38 4.40 -5.61
C GLU A 159 -16.33 3.37 -5.99
N ASN A 160 -15.22 3.80 -6.58
CA ASN A 160 -14.14 2.89 -6.96
C ASN A 160 -13.43 2.30 -5.73
N CYS A 161 -13.41 3.00 -4.60
CA CYS A 161 -12.96 2.46 -3.32
C CYS A 161 -13.83 1.28 -2.88
N PHE A 162 -15.15 1.38 -3.03
CA PHE A 162 -16.04 0.25 -2.78
C PHE A 162 -15.77 -0.90 -3.76
N VAL A 163 -15.66 -0.63 -5.06
CA VAL A 163 -15.37 -1.66 -6.08
C VAL A 163 -14.06 -2.40 -5.76
N LEU A 164 -13.04 -1.69 -5.27
CA LEU A 164 -11.75 -2.28 -4.95
C LEU A 164 -11.75 -3.08 -3.64
N THR A 165 -12.43 -2.58 -2.60
CA THR A 165 -12.32 -3.13 -1.23
C THR A 165 -13.45 -4.07 -0.85
N GLY A 166 -14.61 -3.98 -1.53
CA GLY A 166 -15.82 -4.68 -1.13
C GLY A 166 -16.33 -4.28 0.25
N ASP A 167 -16.08 -3.02 0.70
CA ASP A 167 -16.45 -2.52 2.03
C ASP A 167 -17.89 -2.94 2.43
N PRO A 168 -18.05 -3.79 3.46
CA PRO A 168 -19.35 -4.32 3.88
C PRO A 168 -20.24 -3.24 4.51
N ASN A 169 -19.66 -2.10 4.91
CA ASN A 169 -20.38 -0.97 5.48
C ASN A 169 -20.61 0.15 4.44
N ALA A 170 -20.33 -0.10 3.16
CA ALA A 170 -20.56 0.86 2.09
C ALA A 170 -22.05 1.22 2.02
N ARG A 171 -22.33 2.50 1.72
CA ARG A 171 -23.69 3.04 1.69
C ARG A 171 -24.02 3.55 0.29
N PRO A 172 -25.30 3.53 -0.12
CA PRO A 172 -25.72 4.22 -1.34
C PRO A 172 -25.44 5.72 -1.25
N GLY A 173 -25.10 6.35 -2.38
CA GLY A 173 -24.90 7.81 -2.44
C GLY A 173 -23.91 8.28 -3.50
N GLY A 174 -23.30 7.36 -4.24
CA GLY A 174 -22.44 7.65 -5.39
C GLY A 174 -23.14 7.49 -6.72
N SER A 175 -22.36 7.63 -7.80
CA SER A 175 -22.86 7.41 -9.16
C SER A 175 -23.05 5.92 -9.45
N VAL A 176 -24.18 5.56 -10.07
CA VAL A 176 -24.45 4.18 -10.48
C VAL A 176 -23.56 3.80 -11.67
N ASN A 177 -22.89 2.66 -11.57
CA ASN A 177 -22.24 2.00 -12.69
C ASN A 177 -22.88 0.61 -12.88
N PRO A 178 -23.68 0.39 -13.95
CA PRO A 178 -24.39 -0.88 -14.14
C PRO A 178 -23.50 -2.12 -14.16
N ASN A 179 -22.21 -1.97 -14.51
CA ASN A 179 -21.29 -3.08 -14.66
C ASN A 179 -20.53 -3.38 -13.36
N THR A 180 -20.03 -2.36 -12.66
CA THR A 180 -19.11 -2.54 -11.53
C THR A 180 -19.72 -2.16 -10.18
N ASN A 181 -20.71 -1.27 -10.15
CA ASN A 181 -21.33 -0.76 -8.93
C ASN A 181 -22.79 -0.35 -9.19
N PRO A 182 -23.69 -1.32 -9.42
CA PRO A 182 -25.08 -1.05 -9.82
C PRO A 182 -25.91 -0.37 -8.73
N ALA A 183 -25.46 -0.46 -7.47
CA ALA A 183 -26.12 0.17 -6.33
C ALA A 183 -25.55 1.57 -5.98
N GLY A 184 -24.54 2.06 -6.72
CA GLY A 184 -23.92 3.37 -6.45
C GLY A 184 -23.36 3.46 -5.03
N LEU A 185 -22.77 2.38 -4.54
CA LEU A 185 -22.24 2.29 -3.18
C LEU A 185 -20.92 3.06 -3.06
N VAL A 186 -20.74 3.73 -1.92
CA VAL A 186 -19.53 4.50 -1.60
C VAL A 186 -18.87 3.98 -0.33
N SER A 187 -17.54 3.87 -0.36
CA SER A 187 -16.71 3.54 0.81
C SER A 187 -15.84 4.73 1.22
N ASN A 188 -15.63 4.90 2.52
CA ASN A 188 -14.70 5.89 3.07
C ASN A 188 -13.33 5.28 3.43
N TRP A 189 -13.09 3.99 3.20
CA TRP A 189 -11.83 3.33 3.59
C TRP A 189 -10.60 3.90 2.87
N CYS A 190 -10.79 4.44 1.67
CA CYS A 190 -9.72 5.03 0.86
C CYS A 190 -9.67 6.56 0.99
N SER A 191 -10.29 7.15 2.02
CA SER A 191 -10.25 8.61 2.22
C SER A 191 -8.88 9.07 2.69
N ALA A 192 -8.58 10.33 2.41
CA ALA A 192 -7.43 11.02 2.98
C ALA A 192 -7.37 10.84 4.51
N THR A 193 -6.19 10.53 5.03
CA THR A 193 -5.98 10.28 6.46
C THR A 193 -4.62 10.73 6.93
N VAL A 194 -4.52 11.05 8.23
CA VAL A 194 -3.25 11.32 8.91
C VAL A 194 -3.01 10.21 9.92
N VAL A 195 -1.88 9.53 9.78
CA VAL A 195 -1.44 8.45 10.67
C VAL A 195 -0.27 8.95 11.50
N ALA A 196 -0.34 8.73 12.81
CA ALA A 196 0.78 8.90 13.72
C ALA A 196 1.32 7.54 14.11
N LYS A 197 2.63 7.34 13.96
CA LYS A 197 3.32 6.10 14.34
C LYS A 197 4.47 6.45 15.28
N ALA A 198 4.53 5.77 16.42
CA ALA A 198 5.65 5.88 17.36
C ALA A 198 6.32 4.53 17.56
N TRP A 199 7.65 4.51 17.64
CA TRP A 199 8.43 3.31 17.93
C TRP A 199 9.77 3.62 18.59
N PHE A 200 10.35 2.60 19.22
CA PHE A 200 11.69 2.65 19.78
C PHE A 200 12.66 1.85 18.90
N ALA A 201 13.82 2.42 18.63
CA ALA A 201 14.95 1.73 18.01
C ALA A 201 16.05 1.58 19.08
N PHE A 202 16.37 0.35 19.44
CA PHE A 202 17.40 -0.01 20.42
C PHE A 202 18.67 -0.46 19.71
#